data_AF-A0A0F9KXW7-F1
#
_entry.id   AF-A0A0F9KXW7-F1
#
_cell.length_a   1.000
_cell.length_b   1.000
_cell.length_c   1.000
_cell.angle_alpha   90.00
_cell.angle_beta   90.00
_cell.angle_gamma   90.00
#
_symmetry.space_group_name_H-M   'P 1'
#
loop_
_entity.id
_entity.type
_entity.pdbx_description
1 polymer ?
#
loop_
_entity_poly.entity_id
_entity_poly.type
_entity_poly.pdbx_seq_one_letter_code
_entity_poly.pdbx_strand_id
1 'polypeptide(L)'
;MKMSLQGCLASRKDSSGEGRPLPLQDVLEICKSTSQAAPASNLFIVLPNGEDYTGGIYKYNIKEFTLVTDKEKTAHTMELYPELFWKDTIDVEELIRVGLCWQYLSLKVGSLGLGISQRAHPPKKLNKLI
;
A
#
# COMPACT_ATOMS: atom_id res chain seq x y z
N MET A 1 12.08 0.04 -18.98
CA MET A 1 13.38 0.43 -18.38
C MET A 1 13.14 0.78 -16.92
N LYS A 2 13.97 0.34 -15.99
CA LYS A 2 13.91 0.79 -14.59
C LYS A 2 14.39 2.24 -14.51
N MET A 3 13.60 3.12 -13.91
CA MET A 3 13.93 4.53 -13.77
C MET A 3 14.98 4.73 -12.66
N SER A 4 15.91 5.67 -12.83
CA SER A 4 16.90 5.99 -11.79
C SER A 4 16.23 6.60 -10.56
N LEU A 5 16.89 6.55 -9.39
CA LEU A 5 16.38 7.18 -8.17
C LEU A 5 16.15 8.69 -8.37
N GLN A 6 17.11 9.38 -8.99
CA GLN A 6 16.99 10.81 -9.31
C GLN A 6 15.81 11.07 -10.25
N GLY A 7 15.61 10.19 -11.25
CA GLY A 7 14.47 10.26 -12.15
C GLY A 7 13.13 10.04 -11.44
N CYS A 8 13.08 9.11 -10.47
CA CYS A 8 11.91 8.90 -9.63
C CYS A 8 11.60 10.13 -8.77
N LEU A 9 12.62 10.73 -8.16
CA LEU A 9 12.44 11.92 -7.33
C LEU A 9 11.94 13.12 -8.16
N ALA A 10 12.53 13.35 -9.34
CA ALA A 10 12.19 14.49 -10.19
C ALA A 10 10.81 14.39 -10.84
N SER A 11 10.35 13.16 -11.14
CA SER A 11 9.05 12.93 -11.80
C SER A 11 7.92 12.58 -10.84
N ARG A 12 8.20 12.41 -9.53
CA ARG A 12 7.21 12.02 -8.53
C ARG A 12 6.07 13.03 -8.47
N LYS A 13 4.85 12.54 -8.65
CA LYS A 13 3.62 13.30 -8.45
C LYS A 13 2.52 12.38 -7.93
N ASP A 14 1.61 12.93 -7.14
CA ASP A 14 0.37 12.24 -6.84
C ASP A 14 -0.46 12.14 -8.12
N SER A 15 -0.99 10.95 -8.37
CA SER A 15 -1.70 10.61 -9.59
C SER A 15 -3.21 10.58 -9.34
N SER A 16 -3.96 11.14 -10.29
CA SER A 16 -5.40 10.98 -10.42
C SER A 16 -5.70 10.19 -11.70
N GLY A 17 -6.75 9.37 -11.68
CA GLY A 17 -7.15 8.58 -12.85
C GLY A 17 -7.82 7.26 -12.48
N GLU A 18 -8.24 6.54 -13.51
CA GLU A 18 -8.78 5.19 -13.36
C GLU A 18 -7.65 4.19 -13.11
N GLY A 19 -7.86 3.31 -12.13
CA GLY A 19 -6.95 2.24 -11.79
C GLY A 19 -7.16 1.00 -12.65
N ARG A 20 -6.25 0.04 -12.53
CA ARG A 20 -6.43 -1.32 -13.02
C ARG A 20 -5.82 -2.32 -12.03
N PRO A 21 -6.33 -3.55 -11.96
CA PRO A 21 -5.64 -4.62 -11.25
C PRO A 21 -4.18 -4.73 -11.71
N LEU A 22 -3.27 -4.83 -10.76
CA LEU A 22 -1.83 -4.96 -11.04
C LEU A 22 -1.48 -6.45 -11.23
N PRO A 23 -0.50 -6.80 -12.08
CA PRO A 23 0.06 -8.13 -12.10
C PRO A 23 0.57 -8.55 -10.71
N LEU A 24 0.41 -9.82 -10.33
CA LEU A 24 0.81 -10.31 -9.01
C LEU A 24 2.29 -10.04 -8.71
N GLN A 25 3.14 -10.12 -9.72
CA GLN A 25 4.57 -9.83 -9.59
C GLN A 25 4.84 -8.38 -9.14
N ASP A 26 4.12 -7.41 -9.70
CA ASP A 26 4.26 -5.99 -9.32
C ASP A 26 3.76 -5.78 -7.88
N VAL A 27 2.64 -6.40 -7.52
CA VAL A 27 2.08 -6.37 -6.15
C VAL A 27 3.13 -6.89 -5.15
N LEU A 28 3.74 -8.05 -5.41
CA LEU A 28 4.78 -8.63 -4.58
C LEU A 28 6.02 -7.74 -4.48
N GLU A 29 6.47 -7.19 -5.60
CA GLU A 29 7.66 -6.34 -5.65
C GLU A 29 7.45 -5.03 -4.85
N ILE A 30 6.26 -4.43 -4.95
CA ILE A 30 5.87 -3.26 -4.17
C ILE A 30 5.85 -3.61 -2.68
N CYS A 31 5.14 -4.66 -2.27
CA CYS A 31 5.01 -5.06 -0.86
C CYS A 31 6.37 -5.37 -0.22
N LYS A 32 7.22 -6.12 -0.93
CA LYS A 32 8.58 -6.44 -0.48
C LYS A 32 9.41 -5.18 -0.28
N SER A 33 9.40 -4.27 -1.26
CA SER A 33 10.16 -3.01 -1.18
C SER A 33 9.67 -2.12 -0.04
N THR A 34 8.35 -2.00 0.15
CA THR A 34 7.76 -1.19 1.22
C THR A 34 8.10 -1.76 2.60
N SER A 35 7.98 -3.09 2.77
CA SER A 35 8.30 -3.77 4.02
C SER A 35 9.80 -3.65 4.39
N GLN A 36 10.68 -3.65 3.39
CA GLN A 36 12.13 -3.46 3.61
C GLN A 36 12.48 -2.01 4.00
N ALA A 37 11.80 -1.03 3.41
CA ALA A 37 12.12 0.37 3.60
C ALA A 37 11.69 0.92 4.96
N ALA A 38 10.57 0.42 5.48
CA ALA A 38 10.05 0.82 6.77
C ALA A 38 9.44 -0.42 7.42
N PRO A 39 10.22 -1.13 8.26
CA PRO A 39 9.76 -2.32 8.96
C PRO A 39 8.58 -1.97 9.86
N ALA A 40 7.38 -2.19 9.37
CA ALA A 40 6.15 -2.13 10.13
C ALA A 40 5.83 -3.51 10.67
N SER A 41 5.23 -3.57 11.86
CA SER A 41 4.74 -4.82 12.46
C SER A 41 3.73 -5.53 11.57
N ASN A 42 3.02 -4.74 10.75
CA ASN A 42 1.99 -5.20 9.84
C ASN A 42 2.14 -4.47 8.50
N LEU A 43 1.77 -5.13 7.41
CA LEU A 43 1.49 -4.48 6.13
C LEU A 43 0.23 -5.12 5.57
N PHE A 44 -0.85 -4.36 5.53
CA PHE A 44 -2.12 -4.80 4.97
C PHE A 44 -2.25 -4.29 3.54
N ILE A 45 -2.77 -5.14 2.67
CA ILE A 45 -2.98 -4.86 1.26
C ILE A 45 -4.44 -5.10 0.95
N VAL A 46 -5.07 -4.11 0.35
CA VAL A 46 -6.40 -4.28 -0.24
C VAL A 46 -6.22 -4.44 -1.74
N LEU A 47 -6.70 -5.55 -2.28
CA LEU A 47 -6.59 -5.89 -3.69
C LEU A 47 -7.97 -5.98 -4.34
N PRO A 48 -8.11 -5.50 -5.59
CA PRO A 48 -9.25 -5.85 -6.44
C PRO A 48 -9.10 -7.29 -6.95
N ASN A 49 -10.10 -7.80 -7.68
CA ASN A 49 -9.92 -9.06 -8.41
C ASN A 49 -8.88 -8.89 -9.52
N GLY A 50 -7.86 -9.75 -9.52
CA GLY A 50 -6.82 -9.82 -10.55
C GLY A 50 -6.91 -11.12 -11.35
N GLU A 51 -5.98 -11.29 -12.29
CA GLU A 51 -5.88 -12.52 -13.09
C GLU A 51 -5.39 -13.70 -12.24
N ASP A 52 -4.40 -13.47 -11.38
CA ASP A 52 -3.72 -14.50 -10.57
C ASP A 52 -4.10 -14.48 -9.08
N TYR A 53 -5.02 -13.61 -8.67
CA TYR A 53 -5.43 -13.47 -7.27
C TYR A 53 -6.86 -12.96 -7.15
N THR A 54 -7.51 -13.36 -6.06
CA THR A 54 -8.84 -12.88 -5.69
C THR A 54 -8.78 -11.53 -5.01
N GLY A 55 -9.82 -10.72 -5.17
CA GLY A 55 -9.98 -9.48 -4.42
C GLY A 55 -10.17 -9.75 -2.94
N GLY A 56 -9.66 -8.83 -2.10
CA GLY A 56 -9.73 -8.99 -0.66
C GLY A 56 -8.72 -8.16 0.10
N ILE A 57 -8.68 -8.37 1.41
CA ILE A 57 -7.68 -7.82 2.31
C ILE A 57 -6.69 -8.93 2.65
N TYR A 58 -5.41 -8.64 2.44
CA TYR A 58 -4.30 -9.53 2.74
C TYR A 58 -3.39 -8.88 3.78
N LYS A 59 -2.76 -9.70 4.60
CA LYS A 59 -1.61 -9.31 5.41
C LYS A 59 -0.34 -9.85 4.73
N TYR A 60 0.68 -9.03 4.58
CA TYR A 60 1.97 -9.44 4.03
C TYR A 60 2.99 -9.71 5.13
N ASN A 61 3.67 -10.86 5.01
CA ASN A 61 4.54 -11.41 6.04
C ASN A 61 5.98 -11.60 5.51
N ILE A 62 6.56 -10.68 4.72
CA ILE A 62 7.90 -10.76 4.07
C ILE A 62 8.09 -11.95 3.09
N LYS A 63 7.42 -13.08 3.31
CA LYS A 63 7.49 -14.33 2.55
C LYS A 63 6.19 -14.64 1.80
N GLU A 64 5.04 -14.26 2.36
CA GLU A 64 3.73 -14.67 1.85
C GLU A 64 2.65 -13.62 2.11
N PHE A 65 1.53 -13.76 1.39
CA PHE A 65 0.27 -13.08 1.69
C PHE A 65 -0.65 -14.03 2.46
N THR A 66 -1.16 -13.58 3.61
CA THR A 66 -2.21 -14.26 4.36
C THR A 66 -3.53 -13.54 4.10
N LEU A 67 -4.53 -14.23 3.53
CA LEU A 67 -5.86 -13.67 3.32
C LEU A 67 -6.52 -13.39 4.68
N VAL A 68 -6.96 -12.15 4.88
CA VAL A 68 -7.73 -11.71 6.06
C VAL A 68 -9.22 -11.79 5.77
N THR A 69 -9.64 -11.33 4.59
CA THR A 69 -11.02 -11.45 4.10
C THR A 69 -11.07 -11.33 2.59
N ASP A 70 -11.93 -12.12 1.95
CA ASP A 70 -12.26 -12.11 0.52
C ASP A 70 -13.34 -11.06 0.16
N LYS A 71 -13.83 -10.29 1.14
CA LYS A 71 -14.81 -9.24 0.88
C LYS A 71 -14.16 -8.15 0.06
N GLU A 72 -14.54 -8.08 -1.21
CA GLU A 72 -14.09 -7.05 -2.15
C GLU A 72 -14.34 -5.65 -1.55
N LYS A 73 -13.28 -4.83 -1.50
CA LYS A 73 -13.30 -3.47 -0.96
C LYS A 73 -13.03 -2.40 -2.00
N THR A 74 -12.50 -2.80 -3.15
CA THR A 74 -12.04 -1.94 -4.24
C THR A 74 -12.18 -2.71 -5.55
N ALA A 75 -12.60 -2.02 -6.61
CA ALA A 75 -12.81 -2.62 -7.93
C ALA A 75 -11.57 -2.51 -8.83
N HIS A 76 -10.68 -1.54 -8.58
CA HIS A 76 -9.65 -1.15 -9.56
C HIS A 76 -8.28 -0.78 -8.97
N THR A 77 -8.19 -0.47 -7.68
CA THR A 77 -6.96 0.08 -7.09
C THR A 77 -6.45 -0.81 -5.96
N MET A 78 -5.14 -1.06 -5.96
CA MET A 78 -4.43 -1.61 -4.81
C MET A 78 -4.27 -0.52 -3.74
N GLU A 79 -4.51 -0.86 -2.48
CA GLU A 79 -4.26 0.02 -1.33
C GLU A 79 -3.31 -0.65 -0.34
N LEU A 80 -2.45 0.13 0.32
CA LEU A 80 -1.45 -0.34 1.27
C LEU A 80 -1.59 0.41 2.59
N TYR A 81 -1.68 -0.35 3.68
CA TYR A 81 -1.86 0.16 5.03
C TYR A 81 -0.78 -0.42 5.95
N PRO A 82 0.14 0.40 6.50
CA PRO A 82 1.14 -0.07 7.48
C PRO A 82 0.51 -0.45 8.83
N GLU A 83 -0.72 -0.01 9.10
CA GLU A 83 -1.54 -0.40 10.26
C GLU A 83 -3.02 -0.25 9.87
N LEU A 84 -3.90 -1.16 10.34
CA LEU A 84 -5.36 -1.07 10.12
C LEU A 84 -6.12 -0.52 11.33
N PHE A 85 -5.45 -0.30 12.47
CA PHE A 85 -6.09 0.13 13.69
C PHE A 85 -5.97 1.64 13.86
N TRP A 86 -7.11 2.27 14.13
CA TRP A 86 -7.14 3.65 14.59
C TRP A 86 -6.62 3.72 16.02
N LYS A 87 -5.66 4.61 16.29
CA LYS A 87 -5.20 4.93 17.63
C LYS A 87 -5.63 6.37 17.94
N ASP A 88 -6.18 6.58 19.14
CA ASP A 88 -6.60 7.92 19.58
C ASP A 88 -5.41 8.86 19.76
N THR A 89 -4.24 8.30 20.07
CA THR A 89 -2.95 9.00 20.11
C THR A 89 -1.93 8.21 19.30
N ILE A 90 -1.22 8.89 18.41
CA ILE A 90 -0.13 8.32 17.62
C ILE A 90 1.16 9.00 18.07
N ASP A 91 2.18 8.21 18.36
CA ASP A 91 3.51 8.72 18.69
C ASP A 91 4.13 9.40 17.45
N VAL A 92 4.90 10.47 17.67
CA VAL A 92 5.66 11.16 16.60
C VAL A 92 6.58 10.18 15.85
N GLU A 93 7.21 9.24 16.54
CA GLU A 93 8.05 8.22 15.91
C GLU A 93 7.25 7.33 14.96
N GLU A 94 6.02 6.98 15.33
CA GLU A 94 5.11 6.20 14.48
C GLU A 94 4.67 7.01 13.25
N LEU A 95 4.37 8.30 13.41
CA LEU A 95 4.06 9.20 12.30
C LEU A 95 5.24 9.34 11.32
N ILE A 96 6.47 9.47 11.83
CA ILE A 96 7.68 9.54 11.00
C ILE A 96 7.84 8.25 10.19
N ARG A 97 7.61 7.07 10.81
CA ARG A 97 7.68 5.78 10.12
C ARG A 97 6.64 5.68 8.99
N VAL A 98 5.42 6.14 9.21
CA VAL A 98 4.38 6.21 8.17
C VAL A 98 4.81 7.11 7.01
N GLY A 99 5.38 8.28 7.30
CA GLY A 99 5.92 9.18 6.28
C GLY A 99 7.04 8.53 5.45
N LEU A 100 7.94 7.79 6.10
CA LEU A 100 8.98 7.01 5.41
C LEU A 100 8.37 5.92 4.53
N CYS A 101 7.43 5.12 5.05
CA CYS A 101 6.68 4.12 4.26
C CYS A 101 6.12 4.75 2.97
N TRP A 102 5.45 5.87 3.10
CA TRP A 102 4.80 6.58 1.99
C TRP A 102 5.82 7.05 0.94
N GLN A 103 6.93 7.65 1.38
CA GLN A 103 7.95 8.13 0.44
C GLN A 103 8.59 6.99 -0.36
N TYR A 104 8.97 5.91 0.32
CA TYR A 104 9.55 4.74 -0.35
C TYR A 104 8.56 4.05 -1.27
N LEU A 105 7.30 3.91 -0.84
CA LEU A 105 6.24 3.38 -1.68
C LEU A 105 6.06 4.23 -2.94
N SER A 106 6.02 5.56 -2.81
CA SER A 106 5.88 6.45 -3.97
C SER A 106 7.02 6.33 -4.97
N LEU A 107 8.26 6.25 -4.48
CA LEU A 107 9.41 6.05 -5.36
C LEU A 107 9.40 4.67 -6.02
N LYS A 108 9.00 3.63 -5.28
CA LYS A 108 8.93 2.27 -5.81
C LYS A 108 7.89 2.16 -6.92
N VAL A 109 6.67 2.61 -6.65
CA VAL A 109 5.56 2.60 -7.63
C VAL A 109 5.92 3.44 -8.85
N GLY A 110 6.52 4.63 -8.64
CA GLY A 110 7.02 5.47 -9.73
C GLY A 110 8.09 4.79 -10.58
N SER A 111 9.01 4.02 -9.97
CA SER A 111 10.05 3.27 -10.70
C SER A 111 9.50 2.17 -11.62
N LEU A 112 8.27 1.71 -11.34
CA LEU A 112 7.52 0.75 -12.17
C LEU A 112 6.66 1.45 -13.24
N GLY A 113 6.69 2.78 -13.31
CA GLY A 113 5.86 3.56 -14.24
C GLY A 113 4.37 3.58 -13.86
N LEU A 114 4.04 3.27 -12.61
CA LEU A 114 2.69 3.24 -12.09
C LEU A 114 2.32 4.56 -11.39
N GLY A 115 1.03 4.88 -11.36
CA GLY A 115 0.50 6.01 -10.61
C GLY A 115 0.30 5.66 -9.14
N ILE A 116 0.54 6.63 -8.25
CA ILE A 116 0.27 6.53 -6.81
C ILE A 116 -0.36 7.81 -6.29
N SER A 117 -1.23 7.70 -5.30
CA SER A 117 -1.74 8.83 -4.52
C SER A 117 -1.78 8.44 -3.05
N GLN A 118 -1.18 9.28 -2.21
CA GLN A 118 -1.28 9.14 -0.76
C GLN A 118 -2.63 9.68 -0.29
N ARG A 119 -3.36 8.91 0.52
CA ARG A 119 -4.65 9.32 1.06
C ARG A 119 -4.70 9.09 2.56
N ALA A 120 -4.96 10.15 3.30
CA ALA A 120 -5.39 10.05 4.68
C ALA A 120 -6.91 9.89 4.68
N HIS A 121 -7.40 8.69 5.01
CA HIS A 121 -8.83 8.46 5.21
C HIS A 121 -9.15 8.40 6.70
N PRO A 122 -10.10 9.21 7.20
CA PRO A 122 -10.67 8.95 8.50
C PRO A 122 -11.39 7.59 8.47
N PRO A 123 -11.40 6.82 9.57
CA PRO A 123 -12.08 5.54 9.62
C PRO A 123 -13.55 5.73 9.27
N LYS A 124 -14.06 4.97 8.29
CA LYS A 124 -15.43 5.11 7.77
C LYS A 124 -16.53 4.76 8.78
N LYS A 125 -16.18 4.24 9.95
CA LYS A 125 -16.98 4.08 11.17
C LYS A 125 -16.01 3.59 12.26
N LEU A 126 -15.97 4.25 13.42
CA LEU A 126 -15.55 3.55 14.64
C LEU A 126 -16.48 2.34 14.75
N ASN A 127 -15.95 1.12 14.69
CA ASN A 127 -16.74 -0.06 15.05
C ASN A 127 -17.23 0.17 16.49
N LYS A 128 -18.52 0.46 16.65
CA LYS A 128 -19.19 0.55 17.97
C LYS A 128 -19.36 -0.85 18.58
N LEU A 129 -18.32 -1.68 18.53
CA LEU A 129 -18.31 -3.02 19.08
C LEU A 129 -16.99 -3.22 19.83
N ILE A 130 -16.92 -2.56 20.98
CA ILE A 130 -16.33 -3.09 22.20
C ILE A 130 -17.48 -3.19 23.19
#